data_AF-A0A2S9CY23-F1
#
_entry.id   AF-A0A2S9CY23-F1
#
_cell.length_a   1.000
_cell.length_b   1.000
_cell.length_c   1.000
_cell.angle_alpha   90.00
_cell.angle_beta   90.00
_cell.angle_gamma   90.00
#
_symmetry.space_group_name_H-M   'P 1'
#
loop_
_entity.id
_entity.type
_entity.pdbx_description
1 polymer ?
#
loop_
_entity_poly.entity_id
_entity_poly.type
_entity_poly.pdbx_seq_one_letter_code
_entity_poly.pdbx_strand_id
1 'polypeptide(L)'
;MFLTTSVHFLFLVFLGMLSLVLLLIIAVLIYSFYQYRESLQAFRWSEVINKKISEVIVYGEEEIPVNSNFSAASGSASFRNLFLQKLAESEKKFSGAAQNKLKDLFQEYSLQEEALKKLTQKKEHIIAGGIQELTAMQVEEALPKISTFLTHPSAQVYQEAQYAMVNFKGFEGLHFLNSISSKISEWQQLRLLISITNIPENSGESIKIWMESSNDSVVIFTLKLLRKFQVLSLYSTVTDLLDHPSVDIRVQAVQTLLSLENSSTISDLMEVYLHQPIEVQKEILKVMKKSKDQCCTDFLKDQLLNTPDSGIKVHAAEALCALEKQEYLTELSQKENSSEELIQIIKYALQEKVC
;
A
#
# COMPACT_ATOMS: atom_id res chain seq x y z
N MET A 1 -26.13 -69.83 -17.78
CA MET A 1 -24.66 -69.66 -17.81
C MET A 1 -24.22 -68.25 -18.20
N PHE A 2 -24.86 -67.58 -19.18
CA PHE A 2 -24.53 -66.19 -19.56
C PHE A 2 -24.93 -65.11 -18.52
N LEU A 3 -26.01 -65.31 -17.76
CA LEU A 3 -26.47 -64.35 -16.73
C LEU A 3 -25.52 -64.31 -15.51
N THR A 4 -25.03 -65.47 -15.08
CA THR A 4 -24.11 -65.62 -13.94
C THR A 4 -22.73 -65.01 -14.22
N THR A 5 -22.24 -65.12 -15.46
CA THR A 5 -20.99 -64.47 -15.89
C THR A 5 -21.13 -62.94 -15.93
N SER A 6 -22.30 -62.42 -16.31
CA SER A 6 -22.59 -60.98 -16.30
C SER A 6 -22.64 -60.39 -14.89
N VAL A 7 -23.27 -61.11 -13.94
CA VAL A 7 -23.34 -60.68 -12.53
C VAL A 7 -21.97 -60.74 -11.87
N HIS A 8 -21.17 -61.77 -12.15
CA HIS A 8 -19.80 -61.88 -11.64
C HIS A 8 -18.88 -60.77 -12.18
N PHE A 9 -19.02 -60.40 -13.45
CA PHE A 9 -18.28 -59.28 -14.04
C PHE A 9 -18.66 -57.94 -13.38
N LEU A 10 -19.95 -57.68 -13.20
CA LEU A 10 -20.43 -56.45 -12.54
C LEU A 10 -19.96 -56.37 -11.08
N PHE A 11 -19.91 -57.50 -10.37
CA PHE A 11 -19.37 -57.58 -9.01
C PHE A 11 -17.86 -57.26 -8.96
N LEU A 12 -17.05 -57.78 -9.90
CA LEU A 12 -15.62 -57.47 -9.98
C LEU A 12 -15.36 -56.00 -10.29
N VAL A 13 -16.14 -55.40 -11.20
CA VAL A 13 -16.06 -53.96 -11.50
C VAL A 13 -16.41 -53.12 -10.28
N PHE A 14 -17.47 -53.50 -9.55
CA PHE A 14 -17.85 -52.82 -8.31
C PHE A 14 -16.76 -52.91 -7.24
N LEU A 15 -16.15 -54.09 -7.05
CA LEU A 15 -15.05 -54.28 -6.10
C LEU A 15 -13.82 -53.44 -6.49
N GLY A 16 -13.50 -53.35 -7.79
CA GLY A 16 -12.43 -52.51 -8.31
C GLY A 16 -12.68 -51.03 -8.07
N MET A 17 -13.91 -50.55 -8.32
CA MET A 17 -14.31 -49.18 -8.04
C MET A 17 -14.25 -48.87 -6.53
N LEU A 18 -14.70 -49.79 -5.67
CA LEU A 18 -14.63 -49.64 -4.22
C LEU A 18 -13.18 -49.55 -3.73
N SER A 19 -12.29 -50.39 -4.27
CA SER A 19 -10.85 -50.36 -3.96
C SER A 19 -10.19 -49.05 -4.40
N LEU A 20 -10.52 -48.55 -5.59
CA LEU A 20 -10.04 -47.26 -6.07
C LEU A 20 -10.48 -46.10 -5.17
N VAL A 21 -11.76 -46.07 -4.78
CA VAL A 21 -12.30 -45.04 -3.87
C VAL A 21 -11.60 -45.13 -2.51
N LEU A 22 -11.38 -46.33 -1.97
CA LEU A 22 -10.65 -46.52 -0.72
C LEU A 22 -9.21 -46.00 -0.81
N LEU A 23 -8.51 -46.27 -1.91
CA LEU A 23 -7.15 -45.77 -2.15
C LEU A 23 -7.10 -44.24 -2.22
N LEU A 24 -8.06 -43.61 -2.89
CA LEU A 24 -8.17 -42.15 -2.94
C LEU A 24 -8.43 -41.55 -1.55
N ILE A 25 -9.31 -42.16 -0.76
CA ILE A 25 -9.57 -41.72 0.62
C ILE A 25 -8.28 -41.84 1.46
N ILE A 26 -7.56 -42.95 1.37
CA ILE A 26 -6.29 -43.15 2.08
C ILE A 26 -5.26 -42.09 1.66
N ALA A 27 -5.13 -41.81 0.36
CA ALA A 27 -4.21 -40.80 -0.14
C ALA A 27 -4.54 -39.39 0.38
N VAL A 28 -5.82 -39.02 0.39
CA VAL A 28 -6.29 -37.73 0.95
C VAL A 28 -6.05 -37.66 2.45
N LEU A 29 -6.27 -38.75 3.19
CA LEU A 29 -6.00 -38.80 4.64
C LEU A 29 -4.51 -38.70 4.96
N ILE A 30 -3.65 -39.35 4.18
CA ILE A 30 -2.18 -39.23 4.34
C ILE A 30 -1.74 -37.80 4.06
N TYR A 31 -2.24 -37.20 2.97
CA TYR A 31 -1.93 -35.82 2.62
C TYR A 31 -2.41 -34.84 3.69
N SER A 32 -3.65 -34.97 4.16
CA SER A 32 -4.21 -34.11 5.19
C SER A 32 -3.52 -34.29 6.55
N PHE A 33 -3.12 -35.51 6.89
CA PHE A 33 -2.35 -35.78 8.11
C PHE A 33 -0.94 -35.20 8.04
N TYR A 34 -0.28 -35.31 6.88
CA TYR A 34 1.03 -34.68 6.65
C TYR A 34 0.92 -33.15 6.80
N GLN A 35 -0.06 -32.54 6.13
CA GLN A 35 -0.33 -31.10 6.20
C GLN A 35 -0.70 -30.64 7.62
N TYR A 36 -1.51 -31.43 8.33
CA TYR A 36 -1.90 -31.15 9.71
C TYR A 36 -0.71 -31.20 10.67
N ARG A 37 0.18 -32.20 10.52
CA ARG A 37 1.38 -32.32 11.35
C ARG A 37 2.37 -31.16 11.11
N GLU A 38 2.55 -30.76 9.86
CA GLU A 38 3.37 -29.61 9.50
C GLU A 38 2.80 -28.30 10.08
N SER A 39 1.48 -28.11 9.98
CA SER A 39 0.77 -26.96 10.55
C SER A 39 0.85 -26.91 12.09
N LEU A 40 0.66 -28.05 12.77
CA LEU A 40 0.82 -28.15 14.23
C LEU A 40 2.24 -27.81 14.67
N GLN A 41 3.25 -28.32 13.97
CA GLN A 41 4.64 -28.05 14.29
C GLN A 41 4.99 -26.59 14.04
N ALA A 42 4.52 -26.01 12.94
CA ALA A 42 4.66 -24.59 12.66
C ALA A 42 3.97 -23.72 13.72
N PHE A 43 2.80 -24.11 14.22
CA PHE A 43 2.11 -23.39 15.30
C PHE A 43 2.95 -23.39 16.59
N ARG A 44 3.42 -24.57 17.03
CA ARG A 44 4.26 -24.69 18.23
C ARG A 44 5.57 -23.92 18.10
N TRP A 45 6.21 -23.99 16.94
CA TRP A 45 7.41 -23.22 16.66
C TRP A 45 7.14 -21.72 16.61
N SER A 46 6.00 -21.29 16.06
CA SER A 46 5.61 -19.89 16.07
C SER A 46 5.46 -19.36 17.50
N GLU A 47 4.90 -20.14 18.42
CA GLU A 47 4.79 -19.75 19.82
C GLU A 47 6.17 -19.59 20.48
N VAL A 48 7.06 -20.56 20.25
CA VAL A 48 8.45 -20.53 20.75
C VAL A 48 9.23 -19.33 20.19
N ILE A 49 9.08 -19.05 18.89
CA ILE A 49 9.73 -17.91 18.22
C ILE A 49 9.19 -16.58 18.73
N ASN A 50 7.86 -16.43 18.78
CA ASN A 50 7.24 -15.18 19.25
C ASN A 50 7.62 -14.90 20.70
N LYS A 51 7.66 -15.94 21.55
CA LYS A 51 8.13 -15.81 22.92
C LYS A 51 9.57 -15.30 22.98
N LYS A 52 10.49 -15.89 22.21
CA LYS A 52 11.89 -15.44 22.15
C LYS A 52 12.02 -13.99 21.66
N ILE A 53 11.29 -13.62 20.60
CA ILE A 53 11.26 -12.23 20.09
C ILE A 53 10.78 -11.27 21.18
N SER A 54 9.67 -11.58 21.85
CA SER A 54 9.13 -10.74 22.92
C SER A 54 10.09 -10.61 24.11
N GLU A 55 10.71 -11.71 24.54
CA GLU A 55 11.69 -11.70 25.64
C GLU A 55 12.87 -10.79 25.33
N VAL A 56 13.40 -10.88 24.11
CA VAL A 56 14.56 -10.07 23.66
C VAL A 56 14.21 -8.59 23.54
N ILE A 57 12.99 -8.27 23.10
CA ILE A 57 12.52 -6.87 23.02
C ILE A 57 12.29 -6.28 24.41
N VAL A 58 11.73 -7.05 25.36
CA VAL A 58 11.29 -6.54 26.67
C VAL A 58 12.42 -6.50 27.70
N TYR A 59 13.23 -7.55 27.78
CA TYR A 59 14.20 -7.73 28.88
C TYR A 59 15.66 -7.49 28.45
N GLY A 60 15.94 -7.35 27.15
CA GLY A 60 17.32 -7.33 26.65
C GLY A 60 18.02 -8.70 26.79
N GLU A 61 19.25 -8.83 26.33
CA GLU A 61 19.97 -10.13 26.28
C GLU A 61 20.44 -10.64 27.66
N GLU A 62 20.60 -9.74 28.65
CA GLU A 62 21.30 -10.04 29.90
C GLU A 62 20.47 -10.85 30.91
N GLU A 63 19.14 -10.95 30.73
CA GLU A 63 18.25 -11.63 31.68
C GLU A 63 17.52 -12.86 31.11
N ILE A 64 17.82 -13.29 29.87
CA ILE A 64 17.05 -14.36 29.23
C ILE A 64 17.62 -15.74 29.57
N PRO A 65 16.91 -16.59 30.35
CA PRO A 65 17.36 -17.95 30.59
C PRO A 65 17.43 -18.73 29.27
N VAL A 66 18.46 -19.57 29.12
CA VAL A 66 18.65 -20.42 27.93
C VAL A 66 17.42 -21.30 27.72
N ASN A 67 16.62 -20.98 26.70
CA ASN A 67 15.44 -21.77 26.35
C ASN A 67 15.88 -23.02 25.59
N SER A 68 15.98 -24.15 26.29
CA SER A 68 16.40 -25.45 25.75
C SER A 68 15.53 -25.93 24.56
N ASN A 69 14.26 -25.53 24.51
CA ASN A 69 13.38 -25.87 23.40
C ASN A 69 13.70 -25.06 22.14
N PHE A 70 14.16 -23.82 22.30
CA PHE A 70 14.55 -22.97 21.17
C PHE A 70 15.85 -23.48 20.54
N SER A 71 16.87 -23.77 21.36
CA SER A 71 18.16 -24.29 20.87
C SER A 71 18.03 -25.69 20.24
N ALA A 72 17.14 -26.54 20.74
CA ALA A 72 16.85 -27.83 20.12
C ALA A 72 16.17 -27.69 18.75
N ALA A 73 15.29 -26.69 18.58
CA ALA A 73 14.55 -26.47 17.33
C ALA A 73 15.35 -25.69 16.27
N SER A 74 16.29 -24.84 16.69
CA SER A 74 17.07 -23.93 15.83
C SER A 74 17.98 -24.63 14.83
N GLY A 75 18.26 -25.93 15.01
CA GLY A 75 19.00 -26.74 14.05
C GLY A 75 18.17 -27.17 12.82
N SER A 76 16.84 -27.09 12.87
CA SER A 76 15.99 -27.52 11.74
C SER A 76 15.78 -26.40 10.71
N ALA A 77 15.93 -26.73 9.42
CA ALA A 77 15.77 -25.76 8.33
C ALA A 77 14.38 -25.12 8.30
N SER A 78 13.32 -25.90 8.56
CA SER A 78 11.95 -25.40 8.61
C SER A 78 11.72 -24.42 9.77
N PHE A 79 12.31 -24.68 10.95
CA PHE A 79 12.25 -23.73 12.07
C PHE A 79 13.01 -22.45 11.73
N ARG A 80 14.23 -22.54 11.18
CA ARG A 80 15.03 -21.37 10.79
C ARG A 80 14.30 -20.51 9.75
N ASN A 81 13.64 -21.15 8.78
CA ASN A 81 12.82 -20.45 7.79
C ASN A 81 11.62 -19.74 8.42
N LEU A 82 10.91 -20.40 9.33
CA LEU A 82 9.81 -19.77 10.06
C LEU A 82 10.31 -18.62 10.96
N PHE A 83 11.48 -18.79 11.59
CA PHE A 83 12.09 -17.79 12.44
C PHE A 83 12.46 -16.54 11.63
N LEU A 84 13.10 -16.71 10.48
CA LEU A 84 13.37 -15.65 9.52
C LEU A 84 12.11 -14.88 9.13
N GLN A 85 11.06 -15.59 8.73
CA GLN A 85 9.79 -14.98 8.35
C GLN A 85 9.20 -14.16 9.52
N LYS A 86 9.21 -14.72 10.74
CA LYS A 86 8.68 -14.05 11.93
C LYS A 86 9.51 -12.85 12.36
N LEU A 87 10.83 -12.89 12.20
CA LEU A 87 11.70 -11.73 12.42
C LEU A 87 11.37 -10.63 11.41
N ALA A 88 11.26 -10.95 10.13
CA ALA A 88 10.93 -9.97 9.09
C ALA A 88 9.51 -9.39 9.23
N GLU A 89 8.54 -10.18 9.71
CA GLU A 89 7.19 -9.72 10.05
C GLU A 89 7.18 -8.82 11.30
N SER A 90 8.05 -9.11 12.27
CA SER A 90 8.18 -8.35 13.52
C SER A 90 8.89 -7.03 13.28
N GLU A 91 9.93 -7.01 12.45
CA GLU A 91 10.72 -5.83 12.14
C GLU A 91 9.86 -4.66 11.69
N LYS A 92 8.85 -4.90 10.85
CA LYS A 92 7.88 -3.88 10.39
C LYS A 92 7.02 -3.27 11.51
N LYS A 93 6.96 -3.89 12.68
CA LYS A 93 6.13 -3.47 13.82
C LYS A 93 6.91 -2.73 14.89
N PHE A 94 8.24 -2.76 14.85
CA PHE A 94 9.12 -2.21 15.87
C PHE A 94 10.10 -1.21 15.26
N SER A 95 10.51 -0.20 16.03
CA SER A 95 11.48 0.82 15.61
C SER A 95 12.53 1.06 16.71
N GLY A 96 13.65 1.68 16.35
CA GLY A 96 14.70 2.06 17.31
C GLY A 96 15.37 0.85 17.97
N ALA A 97 15.52 0.88 19.29
CA ALA A 97 16.25 -0.16 20.04
C ALA A 97 15.67 -1.57 19.86
N ALA A 98 14.34 -1.69 19.80
CA ALA A 98 13.65 -2.97 19.57
C ALA A 98 13.97 -3.55 18.18
N GLN A 99 14.06 -2.69 17.16
CA GLN A 99 14.43 -3.10 15.80
C GLN A 99 15.88 -3.60 15.74
N ASN A 100 16.80 -2.93 16.43
CA ASN A 100 18.20 -3.37 16.52
C ASN A 100 18.32 -4.74 17.20
N LYS A 101 17.53 -4.99 18.24
CA LYS A 101 17.50 -6.31 18.90
C LYS A 101 17.02 -7.45 17.99
N LEU A 102 16.14 -7.18 17.04
CA LEU A 102 15.76 -8.17 16.02
C LEU A 102 16.91 -8.46 15.04
N LYS A 103 17.71 -7.44 14.69
CA LYS A 103 18.91 -7.61 13.87
C LYS A 103 20.00 -8.40 14.62
N ASP A 104 20.16 -8.16 15.92
CA ASP A 104 21.06 -8.93 16.77
C ASP A 104 20.70 -10.42 16.73
N LEU A 105 19.41 -10.77 16.88
CA LEU A 105 18.92 -12.16 16.73
C LEU A 105 19.18 -12.74 15.35
N PHE A 106 18.97 -11.95 14.30
CA PHE A 106 19.23 -12.39 12.93
C PHE A 106 20.70 -12.80 12.73
N GLN A 107 21.62 -12.02 13.31
CA GLN A 107 23.05 -12.28 13.27
C GLN A 107 23.48 -13.44 14.18
N GLU A 108 23.00 -13.47 15.44
CA GLU A 108 23.28 -14.53 16.44
C GLU A 108 23.00 -15.92 15.87
N TYR A 109 21.88 -16.09 15.16
CA TYR A 109 21.48 -17.38 14.59
C TYR A 109 21.99 -17.60 13.16
N SER A 110 22.83 -16.71 12.63
CA SER A 110 23.40 -16.76 11.27
C SER A 110 22.32 -16.98 10.20
N LEU A 111 21.20 -16.27 10.32
CA LEU A 111 20.05 -16.47 9.44
C LEU A 111 20.23 -15.83 8.06
N GLN A 112 21.23 -14.95 7.92
CA GLN A 112 21.62 -14.34 6.64
C GLN A 112 21.87 -15.37 5.53
N GLU A 113 22.62 -16.43 5.83
CA GLU A 113 22.91 -17.48 4.87
C GLU A 113 21.64 -18.22 4.39
N GLU A 114 20.69 -18.43 5.29
CA GLU A 114 19.41 -19.06 4.94
C GLU A 114 18.56 -18.16 4.04
N ALA A 115 18.54 -16.86 4.31
CA ALA A 115 17.85 -15.88 3.48
C ALA A 115 18.52 -15.74 2.09
N LEU A 116 19.85 -15.74 2.01
CA LEU A 116 20.60 -15.71 0.75
C LEU A 116 20.35 -16.96 -0.11
N LYS A 117 20.27 -18.15 0.50
CA LYS A 117 19.92 -19.40 -0.20
C LYS A 117 18.54 -19.35 -0.87
N LYS A 118 17.61 -18.53 -0.38
CA LYS A 118 16.28 -18.36 -1.00
C LYS A 118 16.38 -17.66 -2.36
N LEU A 119 17.37 -16.77 -2.56
CA LEU A 119 17.60 -16.08 -3.83
C LEU A 119 18.10 -17.01 -4.95
N THR A 120 18.54 -18.23 -4.64
CA THR A 120 18.98 -19.21 -5.64
C THR A 120 17.90 -20.23 -6.00
N GLN A 121 16.71 -20.14 -5.38
CA GLN A 121 15.62 -21.07 -5.62
C GLN A 121 14.91 -20.76 -6.94
N LYS A 122 14.20 -21.76 -7.48
CA LYS A 122 13.39 -21.60 -8.70
C LYS A 122 11.98 -21.09 -8.41
N LYS A 123 11.46 -21.35 -7.21
CA LYS A 123 10.09 -21.01 -6.84
C LYS A 123 10.01 -19.52 -6.53
N GLU A 124 9.19 -18.80 -7.28
CA GLU A 124 9.05 -17.34 -7.25
C GLU A 124 8.72 -16.81 -5.85
N HIS A 125 7.77 -17.43 -5.15
CA HIS A 125 7.41 -17.04 -3.78
C HIS A 125 8.58 -17.20 -2.78
N ILE A 126 9.50 -18.16 -3.02
CA ILE A 126 10.68 -18.34 -2.16
C ILE A 126 11.70 -17.24 -2.44
N ILE A 127 11.95 -16.92 -3.72
CA ILE A 127 12.83 -15.80 -4.10
C ILE A 127 12.30 -14.50 -3.50
N ALA A 128 11.01 -14.21 -3.69
CA ALA A 128 10.36 -13.01 -3.17
C ALA A 128 10.44 -12.93 -1.64
N GLY A 129 10.18 -14.04 -0.94
CA GLY A 129 10.35 -14.12 0.51
C GLY A 129 11.79 -13.87 0.96
N GLY A 130 12.78 -14.40 0.23
CA GLY A 130 14.19 -14.12 0.48
C GLY A 130 14.56 -12.65 0.33
N ILE A 131 14.10 -12.01 -0.76
CA ILE A 131 14.31 -10.56 -0.97
C ILE A 131 13.67 -9.76 0.18
N GLN A 132 12.45 -10.10 0.56
CA GLN A 132 11.73 -9.43 1.64
C GLN A 132 12.47 -9.57 2.99
N GLU A 133 12.94 -10.77 3.32
CA GLU A 133 13.67 -11.03 4.56
C GLU A 133 15.01 -10.29 4.62
N LEU A 134 15.79 -10.34 3.54
CA LEU A 134 17.08 -9.62 3.43
C LEU A 134 16.89 -8.11 3.51
N THR A 135 15.82 -7.59 2.91
CA THR A 135 15.49 -6.16 2.95
C THR A 135 15.07 -5.74 4.36
N ALA A 136 14.18 -6.49 5.02
CA ALA A 136 13.75 -6.19 6.39
C ALA A 136 14.93 -6.19 7.38
N MET A 137 15.87 -7.11 7.18
CA MET A 137 17.05 -7.25 8.05
C MET A 137 18.21 -6.34 7.65
N GLN A 138 18.05 -5.48 6.63
CA GLN A 138 19.06 -4.52 6.16
C GLN A 138 20.38 -5.19 5.73
N VAL A 139 20.30 -6.30 4.99
CA VAL A 139 21.47 -7.02 4.46
C VAL A 139 21.92 -6.40 3.15
N GLU A 140 22.80 -5.40 3.23
CA GLU A 140 23.31 -4.66 2.06
C GLU A 140 24.12 -5.54 1.09
N GLU A 141 24.80 -6.58 1.57
CA GLU A 141 25.60 -7.48 0.73
C GLU A 141 24.75 -8.23 -0.29
N ALA A 142 23.44 -8.34 -0.06
CA ALA A 142 22.51 -8.96 -0.99
C ALA A 142 22.18 -8.07 -2.19
N LEU A 143 22.44 -6.76 -2.15
CA LEU A 143 22.04 -5.80 -3.17
C LEU A 143 22.46 -6.17 -4.60
N PRO A 144 23.73 -6.57 -4.87
CA PRO A 144 24.13 -6.97 -6.21
C PRO A 144 23.27 -8.12 -6.73
N LYS A 145 22.98 -9.10 -5.88
CA LYS A 145 22.13 -10.24 -6.26
C LYS A 145 20.67 -9.82 -6.45
N ILE A 146 20.12 -9.01 -5.55
CA ILE A 146 18.74 -8.54 -5.62
C ILE A 146 18.51 -7.72 -6.90
N SER A 147 19.48 -6.89 -7.29
CA SER A 147 19.38 -6.06 -8.50
C SER A 147 19.15 -6.87 -9.79
N THR A 148 19.64 -8.12 -9.84
CA THR A 148 19.40 -9.02 -10.99
C THR A 148 17.94 -9.42 -11.16
N PHE A 149 17.10 -9.23 -10.13
CA PHE A 149 15.67 -9.52 -10.17
C PHE A 149 14.81 -8.35 -10.67
N LEU A 150 15.41 -7.19 -10.98
CA LEU A 150 14.72 -6.06 -11.61
C LEU A 150 14.26 -6.34 -13.05
N THR A 151 14.62 -7.50 -13.61
CA THR A 151 14.15 -7.97 -14.92
C THR A 151 13.47 -9.33 -14.83
N HIS A 152 13.10 -9.77 -13.62
CA HIS A 152 12.52 -11.09 -13.40
C HIS A 152 11.07 -11.14 -13.93
N PRO A 153 10.64 -12.21 -14.65
CA PRO A 153 9.32 -12.27 -15.28
C PRO A 153 8.16 -12.32 -14.27
N SER A 154 8.37 -12.91 -13.09
CA SER A 154 7.38 -12.89 -12.01
C SER A 154 7.22 -11.48 -11.45
N ALA A 155 6.01 -10.94 -11.54
CA ALA A 155 5.62 -9.67 -10.92
C ALA A 155 5.94 -9.61 -9.41
N GLN A 156 5.71 -10.70 -8.66
CA GLN A 156 5.98 -10.74 -7.21
C GLN A 156 7.47 -10.51 -6.91
N VAL A 157 8.35 -11.29 -7.54
CA VAL A 157 9.81 -11.15 -7.43
C VAL A 157 10.29 -9.76 -7.88
N TYR A 158 9.79 -9.27 -9.02
CA TYR A 158 10.14 -7.96 -9.54
C TYR A 158 9.79 -6.83 -8.56
N GLN A 159 8.59 -6.88 -7.96
CA GLN A 159 8.11 -5.87 -7.02
C GLN A 159 8.89 -5.89 -5.70
N GLU A 160 9.25 -7.07 -5.18
CA GLU A 160 10.11 -7.15 -3.99
C GLU A 160 11.51 -6.61 -4.30
N ALA A 161 12.05 -6.86 -5.50
CA ALA A 161 13.34 -6.31 -5.92
C ALA A 161 13.30 -4.78 -6.03
N GLN A 162 12.26 -4.20 -6.62
CA GLN A 162 12.05 -2.74 -6.68
C GLN A 162 11.98 -2.14 -5.28
N TYR A 163 11.17 -2.75 -4.40
CA TYR A 163 11.06 -2.30 -3.02
C TYR A 163 12.41 -2.35 -2.31
N ALA A 164 13.16 -3.44 -2.46
CA ALA A 164 14.49 -3.56 -1.88
C ALA A 164 15.42 -2.44 -2.37
N MET A 165 15.46 -2.17 -3.68
CA MET A 165 16.26 -1.07 -4.22
C MET A 165 15.90 0.27 -3.57
N VAL A 166 14.61 0.56 -3.40
CA VAL A 166 14.13 1.79 -2.75
C VAL A 166 14.43 1.82 -1.26
N ASN A 167 14.32 0.69 -0.57
CA ASN A 167 14.59 0.60 0.85
C ASN A 167 16.08 0.87 1.16
N PHE A 168 16.98 0.30 0.36
CA PHE A 168 18.42 0.46 0.55
C PHE A 168 18.99 1.76 -0.04
N LYS A 169 18.51 2.20 -1.20
CA LYS A 169 19.06 3.37 -1.93
C LYS A 169 18.23 4.64 -1.80
N GLY A 170 17.12 4.59 -1.07
CA GLY A 170 16.19 5.71 -0.96
C GLY A 170 15.69 6.17 -2.34
N PHE A 171 15.78 7.47 -2.60
CA PHE A 171 15.29 8.10 -3.83
C PHE A 171 15.92 7.51 -5.11
N GLU A 172 17.22 7.19 -5.09
CA GLU A 172 17.90 6.59 -6.25
C GLU A 172 17.32 5.22 -6.61
N GLY A 173 16.73 4.51 -5.65
CA GLY A 173 16.03 3.26 -5.90
C GLY A 173 14.80 3.41 -6.80
N LEU A 174 14.28 4.63 -6.98
CA LEU A 174 13.11 4.92 -7.83
C LEU A 174 13.44 5.01 -9.32
N HIS A 175 14.70 4.85 -9.75
CA HIS A 175 15.07 4.94 -11.17
C HIS A 175 14.32 3.96 -12.08
N PHE A 176 13.76 2.87 -11.55
CA PHE A 176 12.91 1.96 -12.33
C PHE A 176 11.63 2.65 -12.88
N LEU A 177 11.21 3.78 -12.30
CA LEU A 177 10.07 4.57 -12.78
C LEU A 177 10.28 5.08 -14.21
N ASN A 178 11.54 5.25 -14.64
CA ASN A 178 11.88 5.66 -16.00
C ASN A 178 11.47 4.64 -17.07
N SER A 179 11.33 3.37 -16.70
CA SER A 179 11.14 2.26 -17.66
C SER A 179 9.96 1.36 -17.36
N ILE A 180 9.22 1.60 -16.26
CA ILE A 180 8.13 0.72 -15.86
C ILE A 180 6.88 0.93 -16.73
N SER A 181 6.49 -0.12 -17.44
CA SER A 181 5.27 -0.13 -18.27
C SER A 181 4.02 -0.60 -17.51
N SER A 182 4.19 -1.42 -16.47
CA SER A 182 3.08 -1.94 -15.67
C SER A 182 2.54 -0.92 -14.68
N LYS A 183 1.23 -0.97 -14.41
CA LYS A 183 0.60 -0.17 -13.35
C LYS A 183 1.16 -0.53 -11.98
N ILE A 184 1.59 0.48 -11.22
CA ILE A 184 2.02 0.35 -9.82
C ILE A 184 0.76 0.36 -8.94
N SER A 185 0.56 -0.69 -8.15
CA SER A 185 -0.60 -0.77 -7.26
C SER A 185 -0.55 0.28 -6.15
N GLU A 186 -1.70 0.71 -5.64
CA GLU A 186 -1.78 1.67 -4.53
C GLU A 186 -0.99 1.22 -3.30
N TRP A 187 -1.01 -0.09 -3.02
CA TRP A 187 -0.23 -0.64 -1.91
C TRP A 187 1.28 -0.56 -2.16
N GLN A 188 1.75 -0.85 -3.38
CA GLN A 188 3.15 -0.64 -3.73
C GLN A 188 3.54 0.82 -3.64
N GLN A 189 2.73 1.73 -4.19
CA GLN A 189 2.97 3.17 -4.08
C GLN A 189 3.13 3.60 -2.62
N LEU A 190 2.22 3.18 -1.73
CA LEU A 190 2.32 3.49 -0.30
C LEU A 190 3.60 2.91 0.31
N ARG A 191 3.91 1.65 0.03
CA ARG A 191 5.10 0.97 0.55
C ARG A 191 6.40 1.65 0.10
N LEU A 192 6.49 2.03 -1.18
CA LEU A 192 7.64 2.78 -1.72
C LEU A 192 7.72 4.17 -1.10
N LEU A 193 6.59 4.89 -1.01
CA LEU A 193 6.52 6.26 -0.47
C LEU A 193 7.00 6.32 0.98
N ILE A 194 6.63 5.34 1.81
CA ILE A 194 7.06 5.27 3.22
C ILE A 194 8.57 5.03 3.34
N SER A 195 9.17 4.26 2.42
CA SER A 195 10.60 3.96 2.45
C SER A 195 11.51 5.11 2.01
N ILE A 196 10.99 6.10 1.27
CA ILE A 196 11.75 7.30 0.95
C ILE A 196 11.79 8.24 2.16
N THR A 197 12.97 8.68 2.58
CA THR A 197 13.14 9.59 3.73
C THR A 197 13.48 11.03 3.34
N ASN A 198 14.05 11.24 2.15
CA ASN A 198 14.37 12.56 1.60
C ASN A 198 14.36 12.55 0.07
N ILE A 199 14.40 13.74 -0.53
CA ILE A 199 14.59 13.95 -1.97
C ILE A 199 15.91 14.73 -2.16
N PRO A 200 16.85 14.24 -3.00
CA PRO A 200 18.07 14.97 -3.32
C PRO A 200 17.79 16.30 -4.03
N GLU A 201 18.59 17.34 -3.78
CA GLU A 201 18.39 18.68 -4.36
C GLU A 201 18.41 18.71 -5.90
N ASN A 202 19.20 17.82 -6.53
CA ASN A 202 19.37 17.71 -7.98
C ASN A 202 18.38 16.76 -8.67
N SER A 203 17.31 16.33 -7.98
CA SER A 203 16.35 15.35 -8.49
C SER A 203 15.25 15.92 -9.38
N GLY A 204 15.16 17.26 -9.51
CA GLY A 204 14.05 17.93 -10.20
C GLY A 204 13.82 17.45 -11.64
N GLU A 205 14.88 17.16 -12.38
CA GLU A 205 14.77 16.66 -13.76
C GLU A 205 14.15 15.26 -13.81
N SER A 206 14.63 14.33 -12.96
CA SER A 206 14.07 12.99 -12.86
C SER A 206 12.59 13.02 -12.48
N ILE A 207 12.21 13.90 -11.56
CA ILE A 207 10.82 14.05 -11.13
C ILE A 207 9.95 14.57 -12.28
N LYS A 208 10.41 15.55 -13.05
CA LYS A 208 9.69 16.04 -14.25
C LYS A 208 9.46 14.93 -15.27
N ILE A 209 10.50 14.15 -15.56
CA ILE A 209 10.39 12.98 -16.45
C ILE A 209 9.30 12.00 -15.96
N TRP A 210 9.20 11.79 -14.64
CA TRP A 210 8.15 10.92 -14.09
C TRP A 210 6.75 11.52 -14.15
N MET A 211 6.61 12.84 -14.08
CA MET A 211 5.33 13.55 -14.26
C MET A 211 4.83 13.50 -15.70
N GLU A 212 5.74 13.40 -16.68
CA GLU A 212 5.44 13.27 -18.11
C GLU A 212 5.27 11.81 -18.57
N SER A 213 5.34 10.86 -17.64
CA SER A 213 5.24 9.44 -17.95
C SER A 213 3.89 9.09 -18.58
N SER A 214 3.91 8.23 -19.61
CA SER A 214 2.68 7.66 -20.19
C SER A 214 1.99 6.66 -19.25
N ASN A 215 2.59 6.33 -18.11
CA ASN A 215 2.03 5.44 -17.12
C ASN A 215 1.39 6.27 -15.99
N ASP A 216 0.06 6.35 -15.99
CA ASP A 216 -0.69 7.17 -15.02
C ASP A 216 -0.30 6.89 -13.56
N SER A 217 0.01 5.64 -13.21
CA SER A 217 0.41 5.30 -11.84
C SER A 217 1.78 5.87 -11.44
N VAL A 218 2.67 6.11 -12.40
CA VAL A 218 3.96 6.79 -12.17
C VAL A 218 3.71 8.27 -11.90
N VAL A 219 2.85 8.92 -12.70
CA VAL A 219 2.47 10.32 -12.50
C VAL A 219 1.81 10.52 -11.13
N ILE A 220 0.83 9.66 -10.79
CA ILE A 220 0.14 9.69 -9.49
C ILE A 220 1.11 9.46 -8.33
N PHE A 221 2.02 8.48 -8.44
CA PHE A 221 3.03 8.24 -7.42
C PHE A 221 3.97 9.46 -7.24
N THR A 222 4.34 10.09 -8.35
CA THR A 222 5.19 11.28 -8.35
C THR A 222 4.49 12.46 -7.67
N LEU A 223 3.20 12.69 -7.94
CA LEU A 223 2.39 13.68 -7.23
C LEU A 223 2.34 13.42 -5.72
N LYS A 224 2.18 12.16 -5.30
CA LYS A 224 2.26 11.78 -3.87
C LYS A 224 3.63 12.07 -3.25
N LEU A 225 4.70 11.88 -4.01
CA LEU A 225 6.06 12.19 -3.59
C LEU A 225 6.24 13.70 -3.38
N LEU A 226 5.77 14.53 -4.33
CA LEU A 226 5.78 15.99 -4.22
C LEU A 226 5.02 16.47 -2.98
N ARG A 227 3.85 15.89 -2.68
CA ARG A 227 3.09 16.22 -1.47
C ARG A 227 3.83 15.89 -0.19
N LYS A 228 4.42 14.68 -0.11
CA LYS A 228 5.14 14.22 1.09
C LYS A 228 6.32 15.15 1.42
N PHE A 229 7.03 15.61 0.40
CA PHE A 229 8.28 16.36 0.56
C PHE A 229 8.15 17.86 0.28
N GLN A 230 6.93 18.34 -0.01
CA GLN A 230 6.61 19.74 -0.28
C GLN A 230 7.57 20.41 -1.29
N VAL A 231 7.75 19.78 -2.47
CA VAL A 231 8.68 20.26 -3.50
C VAL A 231 8.07 21.44 -4.28
N LEU A 232 8.11 22.64 -3.69
CA LEU A 232 7.49 23.86 -4.22
C LEU A 232 8.02 24.28 -5.60
N SER A 233 9.27 23.94 -5.93
CA SER A 233 9.91 24.29 -7.20
C SER A 233 9.23 23.69 -8.44
N LEU A 234 8.37 22.69 -8.24
CA LEU A 234 7.62 22.03 -9.31
C LEU A 234 6.14 22.44 -9.36
N TYR A 235 5.75 23.49 -8.64
CA TYR A 235 4.38 24.00 -8.61
C TYR A 235 3.80 24.21 -10.01
N SER A 236 4.52 24.91 -10.90
CA SER A 236 4.04 25.16 -12.28
C SER A 236 3.82 23.87 -13.07
N THR A 237 4.73 22.90 -12.96
CA THR A 237 4.59 21.59 -13.61
C THR A 237 3.39 20.81 -13.06
N VAL A 238 3.03 20.98 -11.78
CA VAL A 238 1.80 20.40 -11.22
C VAL A 238 0.56 21.10 -11.77
N THR A 239 0.61 22.42 -11.96
CA THR A 239 -0.49 23.17 -12.60
C THR A 239 -0.77 22.68 -14.02
N ASP A 240 0.27 22.40 -14.81
CA ASP A 240 0.14 21.87 -16.18
C ASP A 240 -0.62 20.53 -16.22
N LEU A 241 -0.55 19.73 -15.14
CA LEU A 241 -1.28 18.45 -15.04
C LEU A 241 -2.79 18.60 -14.85
N LEU A 242 -3.31 19.81 -14.62
CA LEU A 242 -4.75 20.07 -14.62
C LEU A 242 -5.39 19.88 -16.00
N ASP A 243 -4.59 19.84 -17.06
CA ASP A 243 -5.03 19.56 -18.43
C ASP A 243 -4.78 18.12 -18.89
N HIS A 244 -4.21 17.27 -18.03
CA HIS A 244 -3.88 15.87 -18.34
C HIS A 244 -5.12 15.06 -18.78
N PRO A 245 -5.08 14.15 -19.76
CA PRO A 245 -6.27 13.40 -20.20
C PRO A 245 -6.95 12.56 -19.10
N SER A 246 -6.19 12.09 -18.12
CA SER A 246 -6.68 11.29 -17.01
C SER A 246 -7.26 12.16 -15.89
N VAL A 247 -8.56 11.98 -15.61
CA VAL A 247 -9.28 12.67 -14.52
C VAL A 247 -8.65 12.40 -13.16
N ASP A 248 -8.20 11.17 -12.91
CA ASP A 248 -7.54 10.79 -11.67
C ASP A 248 -6.26 11.60 -11.43
N ILE A 249 -5.47 11.86 -12.48
CA ILE A 249 -4.26 12.69 -12.39
C ILE A 249 -4.62 14.14 -12.07
N ARG A 250 -5.66 14.70 -12.71
CA ARG A 250 -6.13 16.06 -12.41
C ARG A 250 -6.57 16.20 -10.96
N VAL A 251 -7.33 15.23 -10.43
CA VAL A 251 -7.71 15.16 -9.01
C VAL A 251 -6.47 15.14 -8.12
N GLN A 252 -5.48 14.30 -8.45
CA GLN A 252 -4.22 14.25 -7.71
C GLN A 252 -3.41 15.54 -7.81
N ALA A 253 -3.44 16.23 -8.96
CA ALA A 253 -2.77 17.51 -9.15
C ALA A 253 -3.38 18.60 -8.26
N VAL A 254 -4.72 18.71 -8.21
CA VAL A 254 -5.44 19.62 -7.31
C VAL A 254 -5.05 19.39 -5.85
N GLN A 255 -5.02 18.13 -5.39
CA GLN A 255 -4.58 17.78 -4.04
C GLN A 255 -3.12 18.16 -3.78
N THR A 256 -2.26 18.05 -4.80
CA THR A 256 -0.86 18.42 -4.72
C THR A 256 -0.67 19.92 -4.66
N LEU A 257 -1.40 20.70 -5.46
CA LEU A 257 -1.37 22.17 -5.42
C LEU A 257 -1.75 22.71 -4.03
N LEU A 258 -2.74 22.12 -3.35
CA LEU A 258 -3.04 22.45 -1.95
C LEU A 258 -1.85 22.15 -1.01
N SER A 259 -1.11 21.08 -1.25
CA SER A 259 0.04 20.73 -0.37
C SER A 259 1.26 21.62 -0.63
N LEU A 260 1.35 22.18 -1.84
CA LEU A 260 2.41 23.10 -2.28
C LEU A 260 1.98 24.58 -2.20
N GLU A 261 0.80 24.85 -1.63
CA GLU A 261 0.05 26.11 -1.70
C GLU A 261 0.92 27.37 -1.68
N ASN A 262 0.60 28.31 -2.57
CA ASN A 262 1.13 29.66 -2.61
C ASN A 262 0.00 30.68 -2.72
N SER A 263 0.35 31.98 -2.75
CA SER A 263 -0.65 33.06 -2.74
C SER A 263 -1.60 33.08 -3.95
N SER A 264 -1.27 32.43 -5.06
CA SER A 264 -2.14 32.38 -6.25
C SER A 264 -2.96 31.10 -6.34
N THR A 265 -2.67 30.05 -5.56
CA THR A 265 -3.26 28.72 -5.75
C THR A 265 -4.77 28.69 -5.83
N ILE A 266 -5.48 29.36 -4.92
CA ILE A 266 -6.94 29.37 -4.95
C ILE A 266 -7.48 30.17 -6.14
N SER A 267 -6.80 31.25 -6.54
CA SER A 267 -7.17 32.03 -7.72
C SER A 267 -6.97 31.25 -9.01
N ASP A 268 -5.83 30.56 -9.14
CA ASP A 268 -5.51 29.71 -10.28
C ASP A 268 -6.54 28.58 -10.44
N LEU A 269 -6.93 27.94 -9.33
CA LEU A 269 -7.96 26.89 -9.32
C LEU A 269 -9.36 27.41 -9.68
N MET A 270 -9.71 28.63 -9.27
CA MET A 270 -10.97 29.27 -9.67
C MET A 270 -11.02 29.54 -11.18
N GLU A 271 -9.91 29.99 -11.77
CA GLU A 271 -9.83 30.32 -13.20
C GLU A 271 -10.08 29.10 -14.09
N VAL A 272 -9.49 27.95 -13.74
CA VAL A 272 -9.64 26.71 -14.53
C VAL A 272 -10.92 25.95 -14.23
N TYR A 273 -11.61 26.24 -13.12
CA TYR A 273 -12.69 25.42 -12.56
C TYR A 273 -13.77 25.01 -13.57
N LEU A 274 -14.28 25.96 -14.36
CA LEU A 274 -15.39 25.70 -15.30
C LEU A 274 -15.00 24.77 -16.45
N HIS A 275 -13.70 24.63 -16.75
CA HIS A 275 -13.17 23.77 -17.80
C HIS A 275 -12.86 22.36 -17.31
N GLN A 276 -12.99 22.10 -16.00
CA GLN A 276 -12.65 20.83 -15.38
C GLN A 276 -13.82 19.84 -15.35
N PRO A 277 -13.56 18.52 -15.43
CA PRO A 277 -14.57 17.49 -15.18
C PRO A 277 -15.20 17.60 -13.79
N ILE A 278 -16.41 17.07 -13.64
CA ILE A 278 -17.20 17.19 -12.40
C ILE A 278 -16.46 16.64 -11.16
N GLU A 279 -15.70 15.56 -11.33
CA GLU A 279 -14.90 14.95 -10.27
C GLU A 279 -13.78 15.89 -9.80
N VAL A 280 -13.14 16.61 -10.73
CA VAL A 280 -12.07 17.56 -10.45
C VAL A 280 -12.65 18.83 -9.83
N GLN A 281 -13.78 19.33 -10.32
CA GLN A 281 -14.51 20.45 -9.72
C GLN A 281 -14.85 20.19 -8.25
N LYS A 282 -15.38 18.99 -7.95
CA LYS A 282 -15.65 18.57 -6.57
C LYS A 282 -14.38 18.57 -5.72
N GLU A 283 -13.26 18.10 -6.25
CA GLU A 283 -11.98 18.13 -5.53
C GLU A 283 -11.47 19.56 -5.30
N ILE A 284 -11.61 20.47 -6.26
CA ILE A 284 -11.26 21.89 -6.11
C ILE A 284 -12.04 22.52 -4.95
N LEU A 285 -13.35 22.26 -4.85
CA LEU A 285 -14.17 22.76 -3.73
C LEU A 285 -13.74 22.19 -2.37
N LYS A 286 -13.33 20.92 -2.32
CA LYS A 286 -12.74 20.33 -1.10
C LYS A 286 -11.43 21.00 -0.73
N VAL A 287 -10.60 21.34 -1.72
CA VAL A 287 -9.36 22.08 -1.50
C VAL A 287 -9.65 23.47 -0.96
N MET A 288 -10.63 24.18 -1.50
CA MET A 288 -11.08 25.48 -0.98
C MET A 288 -11.57 25.37 0.48
N LYS A 289 -12.40 24.36 0.80
CA LYS A 289 -12.84 24.05 2.18
C LYS A 289 -11.65 23.90 3.14
N LYS A 290 -10.57 23.23 2.70
CA LYS A 290 -9.36 22.99 3.49
C LYS A 290 -8.48 24.23 3.63
N SER A 291 -8.27 24.99 2.55
CA SER A 291 -7.45 26.22 2.57
C SER A 291 -8.03 27.30 3.49
N LYS A 292 -9.37 27.37 3.58
CA LYS A 292 -10.09 28.44 4.27
C LYS A 292 -9.74 29.85 3.79
N ASP A 293 -9.29 29.98 2.54
CA ASP A 293 -9.02 31.28 1.94
C ASP A 293 -10.33 32.05 1.69
N GLN A 294 -10.41 33.27 2.22
CA GLN A 294 -11.59 34.11 2.09
C GLN A 294 -11.83 34.57 0.64
N CYS A 295 -10.81 34.54 -0.23
CA CYS A 295 -10.93 34.97 -1.63
C CYS A 295 -11.95 34.15 -2.43
N CYS A 296 -12.17 32.88 -2.08
CA CYS A 296 -13.12 32.01 -2.76
C CYS A 296 -14.58 32.18 -2.29
N THR A 297 -14.85 33.06 -1.31
CA THR A 297 -16.19 33.20 -0.70
C THR A 297 -17.28 33.47 -1.75
N ASP A 298 -17.08 34.47 -2.61
CA ASP A 298 -18.13 34.85 -3.57
C ASP A 298 -18.27 33.83 -4.70
N PHE A 299 -17.16 33.21 -5.10
CA PHE A 299 -17.17 32.06 -6.00
C PHE A 299 -18.00 30.90 -5.42
N LEU A 300 -17.80 30.54 -4.15
CA LEU A 300 -18.57 29.46 -3.51
C LEU A 300 -20.06 29.79 -3.38
N LYS A 301 -20.42 31.06 -3.11
CA LYS A 301 -21.83 31.50 -3.12
C LYS A 301 -22.46 31.32 -4.49
N ASP A 302 -21.75 31.68 -5.55
CA ASP A 302 -22.20 31.48 -6.93
C ASP A 302 -22.43 30.00 -7.24
N GLN A 303 -21.45 29.14 -6.91
CA GLN A 303 -21.55 27.69 -7.13
C GLN A 303 -22.68 27.02 -6.34
N LEU A 304 -23.01 27.52 -5.15
CA LEU A 304 -24.14 27.04 -4.36
C LEU A 304 -25.49 27.37 -5.00
N LEU A 305 -25.61 28.54 -5.63
CA LEU A 305 -26.87 29.07 -6.14
C LEU A 305 -27.15 28.69 -7.59
N ASN A 306 -26.13 28.72 -8.44
CA ASN A 306 -26.29 28.73 -9.90
C ASN A 306 -25.95 27.40 -10.58
N THR A 307 -25.27 26.47 -9.88
CA THR A 307 -24.85 25.19 -10.47
C THR A 307 -25.96 24.14 -10.40
N PRO A 308 -26.21 23.35 -11.46
CA PRO A 308 -27.24 22.31 -11.43
C PRO A 308 -26.84 21.04 -10.64
N ASP A 309 -25.54 20.70 -10.56
CA ASP A 309 -25.06 19.51 -9.84
C ASP A 309 -25.22 19.68 -8.32
N SER A 310 -26.04 18.84 -7.72
CA SER A 310 -26.28 18.84 -6.27
C SER A 310 -25.03 18.53 -5.46
N GLY A 311 -24.12 17.70 -6.00
CA GLY A 311 -22.83 17.41 -5.38
C GLY A 311 -21.95 18.65 -5.26
N ILE A 312 -21.87 19.49 -6.29
CA ILE A 312 -21.18 20.78 -6.24
C ILE A 312 -21.81 21.68 -5.18
N LYS A 313 -23.14 21.81 -5.17
CA LYS A 313 -23.85 22.62 -4.17
C LYS A 313 -23.51 22.19 -2.74
N VAL A 314 -23.47 20.88 -2.47
CA VAL A 314 -23.07 20.32 -1.16
C VAL A 314 -21.66 20.75 -0.78
N HIS A 315 -20.67 20.53 -1.66
CA HIS A 315 -19.29 20.90 -1.38
C HIS A 315 -19.11 22.41 -1.21
N ALA A 316 -19.84 23.23 -1.98
CA ALA A 316 -19.83 24.68 -1.84
C ALA A 316 -20.42 25.15 -0.51
N ALA A 317 -21.54 24.57 -0.07
CA ALA A 317 -22.13 24.85 1.24
C ALA A 317 -21.19 24.46 2.40
N GLU A 318 -20.57 23.28 2.32
CA GLU A 318 -19.58 22.84 3.32
C GLU A 318 -18.35 23.76 3.36
N ALA A 319 -17.85 24.21 2.22
CA ALA A 319 -16.74 25.15 2.14
C ALA A 319 -17.11 26.52 2.75
N LEU A 320 -18.31 27.04 2.46
CA LEU A 320 -18.83 28.27 3.10
C LEU A 320 -18.97 28.12 4.61
N CYS A 321 -19.40 26.95 5.11
CA CYS A 321 -19.39 26.64 6.53
C CYS A 321 -17.97 26.69 7.14
N ALA A 322 -16.98 26.13 6.44
CA ALA A 322 -15.58 26.15 6.87
C ALA A 322 -14.98 27.57 6.90
N LEU A 323 -15.49 28.48 6.04
CA LEU A 323 -15.14 29.90 5.98
C LEU A 323 -15.93 30.81 6.93
N GLU A 324 -16.67 30.21 7.87
CA GLU A 324 -17.46 30.93 8.89
C GLU A 324 -18.61 31.78 8.30
N LYS A 325 -19.21 31.33 7.18
CA LYS A 325 -20.36 32.00 6.54
C LYS A 325 -21.72 31.38 6.92
N GLN A 326 -21.87 30.89 8.15
CA GLN A 326 -23.11 30.24 8.60
C GLN A 326 -24.32 31.18 8.61
N GLU A 327 -24.11 32.45 8.97
CA GLU A 327 -25.18 33.46 8.99
C GLU A 327 -25.79 33.61 7.59
N TYR A 328 -24.93 33.76 6.57
CA TYR A 328 -25.34 33.81 5.16
C TYR A 328 -26.15 32.56 4.75
N LEU A 329 -25.69 31.36 5.11
CA LEU A 329 -26.41 30.12 4.79
C LEU A 329 -27.77 30.04 5.50
N THR A 330 -27.84 30.49 6.75
CA THR A 330 -29.06 30.51 7.55
C THR A 330 -30.09 31.47 6.94
N GLU A 331 -29.67 32.69 6.61
CA GLU A 331 -30.51 33.67 5.90
C GLU A 331 -31.00 33.12 4.57
N LEU A 332 -30.12 32.46 3.80
CA LEU A 332 -30.47 31.87 2.52
C LEU A 332 -31.52 30.75 2.67
N SER A 333 -31.45 29.95 3.73
CA SER A 333 -32.44 28.88 4.00
C SER A 333 -33.83 29.40 4.38
N GLN A 334 -33.93 30.65 4.87
CA GLN A 334 -35.18 31.25 5.33
C GLN A 334 -35.90 32.07 4.24
N LYS A 335 -35.28 32.29 3.08
CA LYS A 335 -35.90 33.02 1.97
C LYS A 335 -37.04 32.20 1.33
N GLU A 336 -38.18 32.85 1.08
CA GLU A 336 -39.37 32.22 0.50
C GLU A 336 -39.13 31.58 -0.88
N ASN A 337 -38.14 32.08 -1.64
CA ASN A 337 -37.81 31.58 -2.98
C ASN A 337 -36.77 30.44 -3.00
N SER A 338 -36.32 29.96 -1.83
CA SER A 338 -35.31 28.90 -1.76
C SER A 338 -35.93 27.54 -2.06
N SER A 339 -35.35 26.82 -3.03
CA SER A 339 -35.78 25.45 -3.35
C SER A 339 -35.62 24.50 -2.16
N GLU A 340 -36.48 23.48 -2.07
CA GLU A 340 -36.40 22.46 -1.01
C GLU A 340 -35.03 21.75 -0.99
N GLU A 341 -34.48 21.46 -2.17
CA GLU A 341 -33.14 20.88 -2.33
C GLU A 341 -32.07 21.75 -1.66
N LEU A 342 -32.05 23.06 -1.96
CA LEU A 342 -31.09 24.00 -1.38
C LEU A 342 -31.20 24.06 0.15
N ILE A 343 -32.42 24.04 0.69
CA ILE A 343 -32.66 24.04 2.14
C ILE A 343 -32.09 22.76 2.78
N GLN A 344 -32.30 21.60 2.16
CA GLN A 344 -31.76 20.33 2.65
C GLN A 344 -30.22 20.32 2.65
N ILE A 345 -29.61 20.83 1.57
CA ILE A 345 -28.15 20.95 1.46
C ILE A 345 -27.57 21.85 2.55
N ILE A 346 -28.18 23.01 2.78
CA ILE A 346 -27.73 23.94 3.84
C ILE A 346 -27.84 23.28 5.22
N LYS A 347 -28.96 22.61 5.51
CA LYS A 347 -29.14 21.90 6.79
C LYS A 347 -28.07 20.83 6.99
N TYR A 348 -27.77 20.06 5.95
CA TYR A 348 -26.71 19.04 5.98
C TYR A 348 -25.35 19.67 6.30
N ALA A 349 -24.94 20.72 5.58
CA ALA A 349 -23.67 21.39 5.79
C ALA A 349 -23.53 22.05 7.17
N LEU A 350 -24.64 22.51 7.78
CA LEU A 350 -24.65 23.08 9.13
C LEU A 350 -24.59 22.00 10.22
N GLN A 351 -25.14 20.81 9.98
CA GLN A 351 -25.13 19.69 10.93
C GLN A 351 -23.74 19.05 11.09
N GLU A 352 -22.92 19.03 10.03
CA GLU A 352 -21.55 18.48 10.06
C GLU A 352 -20.65 19.14 11.13
N LYS A 353 -20.96 20.37 11.57
CA LYS A 353 -20.21 21.08 12.63
C LYS A 353 -20.59 20.72 14.07
N VAL A 354 -21.70 20.00 14.29
CA VAL A 354 -22.26 19.72 15.63
C VAL A 354 -21.73 18.41 16.22
N CYS A 355 -20.90 17.65 15.50
CA CYS A 355 -20.29 16.40 15.97
C CYS A 355 -18.82 16.55 16.39
#